data_AF-E7AXS7-F1
#
_entry.id   AF-E7AXS7-F1
#
_cell.length_a   1.000
_cell.length_b   1.000
_cell.length_c   1.000
_cell.angle_alpha   90.00
_cell.angle_beta   90.00
_cell.angle_gamma   90.00
#
_symmetry.space_group_name_H-M   'P 1'
#
loop_
_entity.id
_entity.type
_entity.pdbx_description
1 polymer ?
#
loop_
_entity_poly.entity_id
_entity_poly.type
_entity_poly.pdbx_seq_one_letter_code
_entity_poly.pdbx_strand_id
1 'polypeptide(L)'
;MSHSEQMIENQFIQILSEKENQWTYRPDLKSEEALWQNFRGHLNRINLAVLEEQLLTDKEFKQVKVEFSRLTGTPFLASQWLRGENGVAQVLLE
;
A
#
# COMPACT_ATOMS: atom_id res chain seq x y z
N MET A 1 21.47 30.28 -1.55
CA MET A 1 20.06 30.49 -1.93
C MET A 1 19.24 29.44 -1.20
N SER A 2 18.18 29.83 -0.48
CA SER A 2 17.25 28.86 0.09
C SER A 2 16.45 28.25 -1.06
N HIS A 3 16.51 26.93 -1.24
CA HIS A 3 15.67 26.25 -2.20
C HIS A 3 14.24 26.14 -1.63
N SER A 4 13.23 26.40 -2.45
CA SER A 4 11.85 26.21 -2.02
C SER A 4 11.53 24.72 -1.86
N GLU A 5 10.68 24.38 -0.88
CA GLU A 5 10.23 22.99 -0.67
C GLU A 5 9.64 22.39 -1.94
N GLN A 6 8.90 23.17 -2.72
CA GLN A 6 8.33 22.74 -4.00
C GLN A 6 9.41 22.33 -5.03
N MET A 7 10.53 23.06 -5.08
CA MET A 7 11.61 22.74 -6.01
C MET A 7 12.28 21.42 -5.62
N ILE A 8 12.49 21.24 -4.31
CA ILE A 8 13.06 20.01 -3.73
C ILE A 8 12.12 18.82 -4.03
N GLU A 9 10.82 18.96 -3.76
CA GLU A 9 9.81 17.93 -4.02
C GLU A 9 9.79 17.49 -5.50
N ASN A 10 9.76 18.45 -6.43
CA ASN A 10 9.75 18.15 -7.87
C ASN A 10 11.00 17.37 -8.31
N GLN A 11 12.16 17.74 -7.78
CA GLN A 11 13.42 17.03 -8.07
C GLN A 11 13.40 15.61 -7.51
N PHE A 12 12.87 15.40 -6.30
CA PHE A 12 12.71 14.06 -5.71
C PHE A 12 11.76 13.19 -6.53
N ILE A 13 10.60 13.72 -6.94
CA ILE A 13 9.64 12.99 -7.78
C ILE A 13 10.29 12.58 -9.10
N GLN A 14 11.05 13.48 -9.74
CA GLN A 14 11.76 13.19 -10.98
C GLN A 14 12.73 12.02 -10.79
N ILE A 15 13.65 12.14 -9.82
CA ILE A 15 14.67 11.11 -9.56
C ILE A 15 14.00 9.77 -9.29
N LEU A 16 13.03 9.72 -8.38
CA LEU A 16 12.37 8.46 -7.99
C LEU A 16 11.54 7.85 -9.14
N SER A 17 11.07 8.63 -10.11
CA SER A 17 10.24 8.14 -11.22
C SER A 17 11.04 7.75 -12.47
N GLU A 18 12.36 7.87 -12.45
CA GLU A 18 13.22 7.43 -13.56
C GLU A 18 13.15 5.91 -13.76
N LYS A 19 13.38 5.44 -15.00
CA LYS A 19 13.10 4.04 -15.42
C LYS A 19 13.86 2.96 -14.65
N GLU A 20 14.96 3.29 -13.99
CA GLU A 20 15.74 2.35 -13.17
C GLU A 20 15.21 2.23 -11.74
N ASN A 21 14.29 3.11 -11.33
CA ASN A 21 13.74 3.14 -9.98
C ASN A 21 12.42 2.36 -9.89
N GLN A 22 12.17 1.76 -8.73
CA GLN A 22 10.97 0.95 -8.45
C GLN A 22 9.74 1.79 -8.08
N TRP A 23 9.86 3.12 -8.09
CA TRP A 23 8.80 4.03 -7.67
C TRP A 23 8.02 4.55 -8.87
N THR A 24 6.70 4.64 -8.70
CA THR A 24 5.81 5.23 -9.71
C THR A 24 5.09 6.39 -9.05
N TYR A 25 5.26 7.61 -9.59
CA TYR A 25 4.51 8.76 -9.13
C TYR A 25 3.02 8.59 -9.44
N ARG A 26 2.17 8.76 -8.41
CA ARG A 26 0.72 8.55 -8.47
C ARG A 26 -0.03 9.81 -8.04
N PRO A 27 -0.14 10.84 -8.91
CA PRO A 27 -0.84 12.08 -8.58
C PRO A 27 -2.36 11.89 -8.45
N ASP A 28 -2.88 10.73 -8.83
CA ASP A 28 -4.30 10.36 -8.77
C ASP A 28 -4.76 9.89 -7.37
N LEU A 29 -3.84 9.46 -6.50
CA LEU A 29 -4.16 8.96 -5.16
C LEU A 29 -4.32 10.10 -4.15
N LYS A 30 -5.48 10.78 -4.19
CA LYS A 30 -5.76 11.98 -3.36
C LYS A 30 -6.82 11.79 -2.28
N SER A 31 -7.36 10.59 -2.11
CA SER A 31 -8.33 10.29 -1.05
C SER A 31 -8.03 8.93 -0.41
N GLU A 32 -8.59 8.71 0.78
CA GLU A 32 -8.47 7.44 1.47
C GLU A 32 -9.09 6.29 0.65
N GLU A 33 -10.21 6.54 -0.02
CA GLU A 33 -10.85 5.57 -0.91
C GLU A 33 -9.92 5.20 -2.06
N ALA A 34 -9.23 6.17 -2.67
CA ALA A 34 -8.27 5.91 -3.74
C ALA A 34 -7.10 5.06 -3.24
N LEU A 35 -6.59 5.33 -2.02
CA LEU A 35 -5.55 4.51 -1.39
C LEU A 35 -6.02 3.07 -1.16
N TRP A 36 -7.25 2.89 -0.68
CA TRP A 36 -7.83 1.57 -0.48
C TRP A 36 -8.05 0.80 -1.77
N GLN A 37 -8.51 1.45 -2.85
CA GLN A 37 -8.63 0.79 -4.15
C GLN A 37 -7.27 0.41 -4.72
N ASN A 38 -6.26 1.27 -4.56
CA ASN A 38 -4.89 0.96 -4.93
C ASN A 38 -4.36 -0.26 -4.15
N PHE A 39 -4.58 -0.28 -2.83
CA PHE A 39 -4.21 -1.40 -1.98
C PHE A 39 -4.90 -2.71 -2.40
N ARG A 40 -6.22 -2.69 -2.68
CA ARG A 40 -6.95 -3.85 -3.20
C ARG A 40 -6.34 -4.38 -4.50
N GLY A 41 -6.01 -3.48 -5.42
CA GLY A 41 -5.39 -3.84 -6.70
C GLY A 41 -4.06 -4.56 -6.51
N HIS A 42 -3.21 -4.05 -5.62
CA HIS A 42 -1.96 -4.73 -5.28
C HIS A 42 -2.17 -6.08 -4.60
N LEU A 43 -3.09 -6.15 -3.64
CA LEU A 43 -3.39 -7.37 -2.88
C LEU A 43 -3.87 -8.48 -3.81
N ASN A 44 -4.81 -8.19 -4.71
CA ASN A 44 -5.29 -9.13 -5.72
C ASN A 44 -4.16 -9.55 -6.67
N ARG A 45 -3.37 -8.60 -7.18
CA ARG A 45 -2.29 -8.90 -8.14
C ARG A 45 -1.21 -9.79 -7.52
N ILE A 46 -0.81 -9.52 -6.28
CA ILE A 46 0.26 -10.25 -5.59
C ILE A 46 -0.21 -11.65 -5.17
N ASN A 47 -1.48 -11.78 -4.76
CA ASN A 47 -2.02 -13.03 -4.21
C ASN A 47 -2.90 -13.83 -5.20
N LEU A 48 -2.98 -13.44 -6.47
CA LEU A 48 -3.90 -14.05 -7.45
C LEU A 48 -3.79 -15.58 -7.50
N ALA A 49 -2.55 -16.11 -7.44
CA ALA A 49 -2.31 -17.54 -7.43
C ALA A 49 -2.81 -18.24 -6.15
N VAL A 50 -2.70 -17.56 -4.99
CA VAL A 50 -3.20 -18.06 -3.70
C VAL A 50 -4.72 -17.97 -3.62
N LEU A 51 -5.33 -17.03 -4.36
CA LEU A 51 -6.77 -16.83 -4.46
C LEU A 51 -7.42 -17.66 -5.59
N GLU A 52 -6.74 -18.69 -6.12
CA GLU A 52 -7.26 -19.56 -7.19
C GLU A 52 -7.77 -18.77 -8.42
N GLU A 53 -7.01 -17.74 -8.81
CA GLU A 53 -7.34 -16.82 -9.91
C GLU A 53 -8.63 -16.00 -9.71
N GLN A 54 -9.20 -16.01 -8.50
CA GLN A 54 -10.33 -15.17 -8.13
C GLN A 54 -9.85 -13.88 -7.46
N LEU A 55 -10.55 -12.78 -7.75
CA LEU A 55 -10.34 -11.51 -7.07
C LEU A 55 -11.13 -11.50 -5.77
N LEU A 56 -10.60 -10.83 -4.74
CA LEU A 56 -11.36 -10.58 -3.51
C LEU A 56 -12.68 -9.88 -3.84
N THR A 57 -13.77 -10.42 -3.31
CA THR A 57 -15.09 -9.79 -3.31
C THR A 57 -15.10 -8.53 -2.43
N ASP A 58 -16.13 -7.69 -2.57
CA ASP A 58 -16.27 -6.50 -1.73
C ASP A 58 -16.43 -6.85 -0.25
N LYS A 59 -17.06 -7.98 0.06
CA LYS A 59 -17.25 -8.46 1.43
C LYS A 59 -15.92 -8.89 2.05
N GLU A 60 -15.14 -9.69 1.34
CA GLU A 60 -13.81 -10.13 1.79
C GLU A 60 -12.87 -8.94 1.93
N PHE A 61 -12.88 -8.01 0.96
CA PHE A 61 -12.04 -6.82 1.06
C PHE A 61 -12.46 -5.91 2.23
N LYS A 62 -13.74 -5.86 2.58
CA LYS A 62 -14.20 -5.16 3.78
C LYS A 62 -13.65 -5.81 5.06
N GLN A 63 -13.60 -7.15 5.13
CA GLN A 63 -12.97 -7.85 6.25
C GLN A 63 -11.46 -7.55 6.32
N VAL A 64 -10.76 -7.56 5.18
CA VAL A 64 -9.35 -7.15 5.09
C VAL A 64 -9.15 -5.75 5.68
N LYS A 65 -9.98 -4.77 5.31
CA LYS A 65 -9.88 -3.41 5.84
C LYS A 65 -10.02 -3.38 7.37
N VAL A 66 -11.02 -4.06 7.92
CA VAL A 66 -11.27 -4.11 9.37
C VAL A 66 -10.06 -4.68 10.10
N GLU A 67 -9.57 -5.85 9.67
CA GLU A 67 -8.44 -6.50 10.32
C GLU A 67 -7.13 -5.73 10.14
N PHE A 68 -6.87 -5.20 8.94
CA PHE A 68 -5.70 -4.35 8.70
C PHE A 68 -5.71 -3.13 9.64
N SER A 69 -6.83 -2.40 9.70
CA SER A 69 -6.96 -1.24 10.59
C SER A 69 -6.79 -1.60 12.06
N ARG A 70 -7.25 -2.79 12.50
CA ARG A 70 -7.04 -3.29 13.86
C ARG A 70 -5.57 -3.59 14.13
N LEU A 71 -4.89 -4.25 13.19
CA LEU A 71 -3.48 -4.63 13.30
C LEU A 71 -2.54 -3.43 13.21
N THR A 72 -2.93 -2.35 12.52
CA THR A 72 -2.09 -1.18 12.26
C THR A 72 -2.58 0.11 12.93
N GLY A 73 -3.47 0.02 13.93
CA GLY A 73 -4.17 1.18 14.51
C GLY A 73 -3.29 2.22 15.21
N THR A 74 -2.00 1.92 15.42
CA THR A 74 -1.00 2.88 15.92
C THR A 74 0.32 2.71 15.15
N PRO A 75 1.20 3.73 15.11
CA PRO A 75 2.52 3.58 14.47
C PRO A 75 3.34 2.41 15.03
N PHE A 76 3.26 2.17 16.34
CA PHE A 76 3.92 1.03 16.98
C PHE A 76 3.36 -0.30 16.46
N LEU A 77 2.04 -0.50 16.51
CA LEU A 77 1.41 -1.73 16.02
C LEU A 77 1.65 -1.94 14.51
N ALA A 78 1.57 -0.88 13.72
CA ALA A 78 1.87 -0.92 12.29
C ALA A 78 3.32 -1.37 12.02
N SER A 79 4.29 -0.84 12.77
CA SER A 79 5.70 -1.25 12.65
C SER A 79 5.93 -2.71 13.07
N GLN A 80 5.23 -3.18 14.10
CA GLN A 80 5.27 -4.59 14.51
C GLN A 80 4.69 -5.50 13.41
N TRP A 81 3.54 -5.12 12.85
CA TRP A 81 2.89 -5.89 11.78
C TRP A 81 3.75 -5.93 10.51
N LEU A 82 4.36 -4.81 10.10
CA LEU A 82 5.24 -4.73 8.94
C LEU A 82 6.48 -5.63 9.03
N ARG A 83 6.97 -5.92 10.24
CA ARG A 83 8.06 -6.89 10.43
C ARG A 83 7.66 -8.28 9.92
N GLY A 84 6.39 -8.63 10.08
CA GLY A 84 5.82 -9.92 9.70
C GLY A 84 6.49 -11.11 10.39
N GLU A 85 6.01 -12.30 10.07
CA GLU A 85 6.72 -13.54 10.36
C GLU A 85 7.55 -13.93 9.13
N ASN A 86 8.86 -14.12 9.30
CA ASN A 86 9.80 -14.37 8.19
C ASN A 86 9.75 -13.30 7.07
N GLY A 87 9.42 -12.05 7.42
CA GLY A 87 9.30 -10.94 6.47
C GLY A 87 7.98 -10.90 5.70
N VAL A 88 6.99 -11.74 6.07
CA VAL A 88 5.66 -11.75 5.45
C VAL A 88 4.62 -11.29 6.46
N ALA A 89 3.97 -10.17 6.16
CA ALA A 89 2.82 -9.69 6.90
C ALA A 89 1.53 -10.18 6.20
N GLN A 90 0.64 -10.82 6.95
CA GLN A 90 -0.59 -11.41 6.42
C GLN A 90 -1.79 -10.94 7.22
N VAL A 91 -2.96 -10.98 6.59
CA VAL A 91 -4.26 -10.77 7.23
C VAL A 91 -5.03 -12.07 7.12
N LEU A 92 -5.36 -12.67 8.26
CA LEU A 92 -6.22 -13.84 8.30
C LEU A 92 -7.67 -13.37 8.15
N LEU A 93 -8.41 -14.03 7.28
CA LEU A 93 -9.86 -13.84 7.14
C LEU A 93 -10.55 -15.00 7.85
N GLU A 94 -11.28 -14.69 8.92
CA GLU A 94 -12.17 -15.63 9.61
C GLU A 94 -13.60 -15.57 9.06
#